data_AF-E4Q801-F1
#
_entry.id   AF-E4Q801-F1
#
_cell.length_a   1.000
_cell.length_b   1.000
_cell.length_c   1.000
_cell.angle_alpha   90.00
_cell.angle_beta   90.00
_cell.angle_gamma   90.00
#
_symmetry.space_group_name_H-M   'P 1'
#
loop_
_entity.id
_entity.type
_entity.pdbx_description
1 polymer ?
#
loop_
_entity_poly.entity_id
_entity_poly.type
_entity_poly.pdbx_seq_one_letter_code
_entity_poly.pdbx_strand_id
1 'polypeptide(L)'
;MFNPFEEKPKPIENFLMDWKTIYPKSYCKNEVDPYTKTRIILMNGIEVEASMFSHQFHRHCTDNQTRQDLAMMRRIEQMQQKHINWLKPIDETPLETTIGYEHVAVDLTAWLAQNEPDPYVKQTLDFILLEDFDHLYRYANLLDMDSNIQANNLVKNYVEIIPGRPTIAHHRHPYDTVSRYVDFKKADIRTKLNIFIITAGEQQTMNFYNNIGNTYYNDLGRQLYLEIALVEEEHVTQYGSLIDPRLTWFESLLLHEYTECYLYYSFYESEVDPNVKSIWEMHLDAEIAHLHKAAELLQKHENKSWYEVTPGGQFPNLLMFHDTREYVRKVLSQMVEITADKEDLRNVNDLPDSHTFFWFQNKVNHDINSVASHVVIDKHKIIKGEDYRCEMAPHPVESLRNRKEDNFLIGRTKQKKLVSI
;
A
#
# COMPACT_ATOMS: atom_id res chain seq x y z
N MET A 1 -7.41 19.42 -18.03
CA MET A 1 -7.40 18.32 -17.05
C MET A 1 -8.52 17.39 -17.46
N PHE A 2 -8.25 16.08 -17.48
CA PHE A 2 -9.21 15.07 -17.91
C PHE A 2 -10.39 15.01 -16.91
N ASN A 3 -11.61 14.84 -17.43
CA ASN A 3 -12.83 14.71 -16.63
C ASN A 3 -13.61 13.46 -17.09
N PRO A 4 -13.58 12.34 -16.34
CA PRO A 4 -14.23 11.10 -16.77
C PRO A 4 -15.76 11.22 -16.86
N PHE A 5 -16.39 12.20 -16.19
CA PHE A 5 -17.83 12.45 -16.29
C PHE A 5 -18.25 13.14 -17.60
N GLU A 6 -17.32 13.78 -18.31
CA GLU A 6 -17.57 14.42 -19.62
C GLU A 6 -17.32 13.45 -20.78
N GLU A 7 -16.64 12.33 -20.53
CA GLU A 7 -16.43 11.29 -21.52
C GLU A 7 -17.72 10.54 -21.84
N LYS A 8 -17.81 10.01 -23.07
CA LYS A 8 -18.97 9.25 -23.51
C LYS A 8 -18.77 7.76 -23.20
N PRO A 9 -19.50 7.18 -22.22
CA PRO A 9 -19.32 5.77 -21.87
C PRO A 9 -19.82 4.87 -23.01
N LYS A 10 -19.12 3.75 -23.21
CA LYS A 10 -19.63 2.63 -24.00
C LYS A 10 -20.60 1.81 -23.14
N PRO A 11 -21.51 1.02 -23.75
CA PRO A 11 -22.31 0.05 -23.01
C PRO A 11 -21.43 -0.89 -22.18
N ILE A 12 -21.78 -1.08 -20.89
CA ILE A 12 -20.99 -1.88 -19.94
C ILE A 12 -20.76 -3.31 -20.46
N GLU A 13 -21.75 -3.90 -21.13
CA GLU A 13 -21.69 -5.25 -21.67
C GLU A 13 -20.57 -5.45 -22.70
N ASN A 14 -20.09 -4.38 -23.32
CA ASN A 14 -19.02 -4.44 -24.31
C ASN A 14 -17.65 -4.75 -23.70
N PHE A 15 -17.50 -4.63 -22.38
CA PHE A 15 -16.23 -4.85 -21.66
C PHE A 15 -16.07 -6.28 -21.13
N LEU A 16 -17.04 -7.16 -21.37
CA LEU A 16 -16.87 -8.59 -21.10
C LEU A 16 -15.81 -9.19 -22.03
N MET A 17 -14.81 -9.82 -21.44
CA MET A 17 -13.67 -10.41 -22.15
C MET A 17 -13.87 -11.91 -22.40
N ASP A 18 -13.40 -12.38 -23.56
CA ASP A 18 -13.25 -13.82 -23.82
C ASP A 18 -11.96 -14.37 -23.17
N TRP A 19 -11.82 -15.69 -23.13
CA TRP A 19 -10.66 -16.35 -22.51
C TRP A 19 -9.32 -16.00 -23.15
N LYS A 20 -9.33 -15.61 -24.44
CA LYS A 20 -8.11 -15.23 -25.15
C LYS A 20 -7.68 -13.80 -24.77
N THR A 21 -8.65 -12.92 -24.54
CA THR A 21 -8.43 -11.52 -24.19
C THR A 21 -8.04 -11.38 -22.72
N ILE A 22 -8.72 -12.10 -21.82
CA ILE A 22 -8.44 -12.01 -20.36
C ILE A 22 -7.06 -12.55 -19.97
N TYR A 23 -6.47 -13.45 -20.76
CA TYR A 23 -5.15 -14.01 -20.46
C TYR A 23 -4.07 -13.16 -21.16
N PRO A 24 -3.35 -12.31 -20.41
CA PRO A 24 -2.42 -11.36 -21.01
C PRO A 24 -1.13 -12.07 -21.46
N LYS A 25 -0.37 -11.37 -22.30
CA LYS A 25 1.05 -11.67 -22.45
C LYS A 25 1.81 -11.14 -21.23
N SER A 26 2.44 -12.02 -20.46
CA SER A 26 3.26 -11.63 -19.31
C SER A 26 4.49 -10.80 -19.71
N TYR A 27 4.95 -9.94 -18.81
CA TYR A 27 6.21 -9.20 -18.98
C TYR A 27 7.43 -10.10 -18.74
N CYS A 28 8.61 -9.67 -19.19
CA CYS A 28 9.88 -10.32 -18.86
C CYS A 28 10.44 -9.75 -17.55
N LYS A 29 10.57 -10.58 -16.50
CA LYS A 29 10.95 -10.09 -15.16
C LYS A 29 12.31 -9.39 -15.09
N ASN A 30 13.21 -9.70 -16.03
CA ASN A 30 14.57 -9.14 -16.11
C ASN A 30 14.64 -7.82 -16.92
N GLU A 31 13.66 -7.56 -17.77
CA GLU A 31 13.66 -6.40 -18.67
C GLU A 31 12.69 -5.31 -18.24
N VAL A 32 11.54 -5.71 -17.68
CA VAL A 32 10.45 -4.82 -17.28
C VAL A 32 10.96 -3.70 -16.36
N ASP A 33 10.36 -2.51 -16.51
CA ASP A 33 10.64 -1.41 -15.60
C ASP A 33 10.04 -1.71 -14.22
N PRO A 34 10.77 -1.46 -13.11
CA PRO A 34 10.24 -1.66 -11.77
C PRO A 34 8.94 -0.90 -11.52
N TYR A 35 8.76 0.29 -12.11
CA TYR A 35 7.52 1.03 -11.97
C TYR A 35 6.38 0.50 -12.83
N THR A 36 6.65 -0.22 -13.92
CA THR A 36 5.59 -1.02 -14.57
C THR A 36 5.10 -2.10 -13.61
N LYS A 37 6.01 -2.77 -12.89
CA LYS A 37 5.63 -3.75 -11.85
C LYS A 37 4.86 -3.13 -10.69
N THR A 38 5.30 -1.98 -10.16
CA THR A 38 4.58 -1.33 -9.05
C THR A 38 3.16 -0.94 -9.44
N ARG A 39 2.94 -0.42 -10.65
CA ARG A 39 1.60 -0.15 -11.18
C ARG A 39 0.73 -1.40 -11.27
N ILE A 40 1.28 -2.51 -11.78
CA ILE A 40 0.56 -3.79 -11.87
C ILE A 40 0.15 -4.29 -10.48
N ILE A 41 1.05 -4.24 -9.51
CA ILE A 41 0.78 -4.68 -8.13
C ILE A 41 -0.30 -3.78 -7.49
N LEU A 42 -0.17 -2.47 -7.62
CA LEU A 42 -1.14 -1.52 -7.06
C LEU A 42 -2.53 -1.69 -7.71
N MET A 43 -2.60 -1.72 -9.04
CA MET A 43 -3.89 -1.88 -9.73
C MET A 43 -4.55 -3.22 -9.41
N ASN A 44 -3.78 -4.29 -9.21
CA ASN A 44 -4.33 -5.54 -8.68
C ASN A 44 -5.01 -5.33 -7.31
N GLY A 45 -4.43 -4.53 -6.41
CA GLY A 45 -5.04 -4.24 -5.11
C GLY A 45 -6.30 -3.39 -5.18
N ILE A 46 -6.30 -2.39 -6.06
CA ILE A 46 -7.46 -1.52 -6.31
C ILE A 46 -8.66 -2.36 -6.76
N GLU A 47 -8.46 -3.23 -7.74
CA GLU A 47 -9.49 -4.09 -8.31
C GLU A 47 -9.98 -5.16 -7.31
N VAL A 48 -9.09 -5.66 -6.45
CA VAL A 48 -9.47 -6.55 -5.35
C VAL A 48 -10.38 -5.82 -4.37
N GLU A 49 -10.05 -4.58 -4.02
CA GLU A 49 -10.86 -3.77 -3.10
C GLU A 49 -12.22 -3.42 -3.71
N ALA A 50 -12.28 -2.95 -4.96
CA ALA A 50 -13.54 -2.68 -5.65
C ALA A 50 -14.46 -3.91 -5.68
N SER A 51 -13.90 -5.09 -5.98
CA SER A 51 -14.62 -6.36 -5.95
C SER A 51 -15.12 -6.74 -4.55
N MET A 52 -14.30 -6.55 -3.51
CA MET A 52 -14.66 -6.80 -2.11
C MET A 52 -15.76 -5.84 -1.65
N PHE A 53 -15.60 -4.54 -1.87
CA PHE A 53 -16.58 -3.51 -1.60
C PHE A 53 -17.91 -3.83 -2.28
N SER A 54 -17.91 -4.13 -3.59
CA SER A 54 -19.10 -4.46 -4.35
C SER A 54 -19.83 -5.69 -3.79
N HIS A 55 -19.08 -6.69 -3.31
CA HIS A 55 -19.67 -7.83 -2.59
C HIS A 55 -20.31 -7.44 -1.25
N GLN A 56 -19.68 -6.55 -0.47
CA GLN A 56 -20.26 -6.06 0.78
C GLN A 56 -21.51 -5.24 0.52
N PHE A 57 -21.47 -4.31 -0.43
CA PHE A 57 -22.64 -3.54 -0.82
C PHE A 57 -23.78 -4.46 -1.25
N HIS A 58 -23.51 -5.43 -2.13
CA HIS A 58 -24.51 -6.41 -2.56
C HIS A 58 -25.14 -7.19 -1.39
N ARG A 59 -24.37 -7.52 -0.33
CA ARG A 59 -24.88 -8.25 0.86
C ARG A 59 -25.72 -7.37 1.78
N HIS A 60 -25.61 -6.05 1.68
CA HIS A 60 -26.35 -5.07 2.49
C HIS A 60 -27.41 -4.31 1.69
N CYS A 61 -27.64 -4.69 0.42
CA CYS A 61 -28.63 -4.07 -0.45
C CYS A 61 -29.88 -4.94 -0.59
N THR A 62 -31.06 -4.35 -0.42
CA THR A 62 -32.35 -5.05 -0.56
C THR A 62 -32.95 -4.95 -1.96
N ASP A 63 -32.48 -4.02 -2.80
CA ASP A 63 -32.96 -3.82 -4.17
C ASP A 63 -32.28 -4.78 -5.16
N ASN A 64 -33.05 -5.69 -5.75
CA ASN A 64 -32.49 -6.68 -6.67
C ASN A 64 -31.99 -6.08 -7.99
N GLN A 65 -32.55 -4.95 -8.44
CA GLN A 65 -32.03 -4.31 -9.65
C GLN A 65 -30.63 -3.76 -9.41
N THR A 66 -30.41 -3.03 -8.32
CA THR A 66 -29.07 -2.57 -7.89
C THR A 66 -28.11 -3.76 -7.75
N ARG A 67 -28.57 -4.86 -7.14
CA ARG A 67 -27.74 -6.07 -6.99
C ARG A 67 -27.33 -6.69 -8.32
N GLN A 68 -28.18 -6.61 -9.35
CA GLN A 68 -27.86 -7.05 -10.72
C GLN A 68 -26.86 -6.09 -11.37
N ASP A 69 -27.06 -4.78 -11.23
CA ASP A 69 -26.13 -3.75 -11.74
C ASP A 69 -24.72 -3.95 -11.13
N LEU A 70 -24.63 -4.09 -9.81
CA LEU A 70 -23.38 -4.40 -9.09
C LEU A 70 -22.76 -5.72 -9.54
N ALA A 71 -23.58 -6.73 -9.88
CA ALA A 71 -23.06 -8.02 -10.35
C ALA A 71 -22.47 -7.94 -11.77
N MET A 72 -23.00 -7.06 -12.61
CA MET A 72 -22.47 -6.80 -13.95
C MET A 72 -21.12 -6.08 -13.86
N MET A 73 -21.07 -4.95 -13.13
CA MET A 73 -19.83 -4.19 -12.90
C MET A 73 -18.75 -5.11 -12.32
N ARG A 74 -19.06 -5.78 -11.20
CA ARG A 74 -18.12 -6.70 -10.54
C ARG A 74 -17.64 -7.86 -11.42
N ARG A 75 -18.41 -8.28 -12.44
CA ARG A 75 -17.92 -9.30 -13.37
C ARG A 75 -16.78 -8.76 -14.21
N ILE A 76 -16.86 -7.50 -14.64
CA ILE A 76 -15.86 -6.82 -15.44
C ILE A 76 -14.65 -6.48 -14.57
N GLU A 77 -14.85 -5.95 -13.35
CA GLU A 77 -13.80 -5.78 -12.31
C GLU A 77 -13.02 -7.08 -12.11
N GLN A 78 -13.76 -8.18 -11.90
CA GLN A 78 -13.13 -9.47 -11.73
C GLN A 78 -12.38 -9.90 -12.98
N MET A 79 -12.74 -9.51 -14.20
CA MET A 79 -11.96 -9.81 -15.38
C MET A 79 -10.69 -8.93 -15.49
N GLN A 80 -10.81 -7.64 -15.18
CA GLN A 80 -9.70 -6.66 -15.11
C GLN A 80 -8.64 -7.10 -14.10
N GLN A 81 -9.04 -7.39 -12.87
CA GLN A 81 -8.15 -7.91 -11.83
C GLN A 81 -7.30 -9.10 -12.31
N LYS A 82 -7.90 -10.08 -13.01
CA LYS A 82 -7.16 -11.28 -13.46
C LYS A 82 -6.28 -10.91 -14.65
N HIS A 83 -6.76 -10.07 -15.56
CA HIS A 83 -5.98 -9.61 -16.70
C HIS A 83 -4.73 -8.85 -16.23
N ILE A 84 -4.83 -8.01 -15.21
CA ILE A 84 -3.70 -7.29 -14.62
C ILE A 84 -2.79 -8.23 -13.83
N ASN A 85 -3.34 -8.99 -12.88
CA ASN A 85 -2.54 -9.83 -11.99
C ASN A 85 -1.80 -10.96 -12.74
N TRP A 86 -2.32 -11.42 -13.90
CA TRP A 86 -1.65 -12.42 -14.75
C TRP A 86 -0.58 -11.82 -15.68
N LEU A 87 -0.34 -10.51 -15.66
CA LEU A 87 0.85 -9.93 -16.31
C LEU A 87 2.14 -10.41 -15.66
N LYS A 88 2.08 -10.78 -14.38
CA LYS A 88 3.18 -11.40 -13.65
C LYS A 88 3.60 -12.73 -14.32
N PRO A 89 4.89 -12.93 -14.64
CA PRO A 89 5.36 -14.15 -15.26
C PRO A 89 5.51 -15.31 -14.25
N ILE A 90 5.52 -16.53 -14.80
CA ILE A 90 5.60 -17.78 -14.03
C ILE A 90 6.95 -17.97 -13.31
N ASP A 91 8.02 -17.38 -13.83
CA ASP A 91 9.39 -17.53 -13.32
C ASP A 91 9.75 -16.49 -12.25
N GLU A 92 8.80 -15.64 -11.85
CA GLU A 92 8.96 -14.73 -10.71
C GLU A 92 8.47 -15.40 -9.41
N THR A 93 9.37 -15.54 -8.46
CA THR A 93 9.12 -16.22 -7.18
C THR A 93 8.26 -15.37 -6.23
N PRO A 94 7.61 -15.99 -5.22
CA PRO A 94 6.86 -15.24 -4.21
C PRO A 94 7.70 -14.18 -3.47
N LEU A 95 8.98 -14.46 -3.18
CA LEU A 95 9.83 -13.48 -2.51
C LEU A 95 10.29 -12.35 -3.43
N GLU A 96 10.57 -12.63 -4.71
CA GLU A 96 10.78 -11.54 -5.70
C GLU A 96 9.54 -10.65 -5.82
N THR A 97 8.34 -11.24 -5.76
CA THR A 97 7.07 -10.50 -5.78
C THR A 97 6.91 -9.65 -4.52
N THR A 98 7.29 -10.18 -3.36
CA THR A 98 7.28 -9.47 -2.07
C THR A 98 8.14 -8.21 -2.12
N ILE A 99 9.34 -8.28 -2.70
CA ILE A 99 10.14 -7.07 -2.95
C ILE A 99 9.39 -6.04 -3.80
N GLY A 100 8.58 -6.49 -4.76
CA GLY A 100 7.70 -5.62 -5.53
C GLY A 100 6.60 -4.95 -4.71
N TYR A 101 5.94 -5.70 -3.80
CA TYR A 101 4.94 -5.16 -2.87
C TYR A 101 5.54 -4.08 -1.98
N GLU A 102 6.68 -4.36 -1.35
CA GLU A 102 7.36 -3.40 -0.49
C GLU A 102 7.85 -2.16 -1.25
N HIS A 103 8.28 -2.33 -2.50
CA HIS A 103 8.62 -1.20 -3.37
C HIS A 103 7.41 -0.32 -3.68
N VAL A 104 6.23 -0.92 -3.91
CA VAL A 104 4.97 -0.17 -4.05
C VAL A 104 4.70 0.62 -2.80
N ALA A 105 4.68 -0.04 -1.63
CA ALA A 105 4.32 0.59 -0.36
C ALA A 105 5.20 1.82 -0.07
N VAL A 106 6.52 1.71 -0.26
CA VAL A 106 7.44 2.84 -0.05
C VAL A 106 7.17 4.01 -1.01
N ASP A 107 7.26 3.78 -2.32
CA ASP A 107 7.19 4.89 -3.29
C ASP A 107 5.77 5.45 -3.44
N LEU A 108 4.74 4.61 -3.27
CA LEU A 108 3.34 5.06 -3.23
C LEU A 108 3.12 5.96 -2.03
N THR A 109 3.42 5.49 -0.81
CA THR A 109 3.19 6.25 0.42
C THR A 109 3.97 7.56 0.41
N ALA A 110 5.22 7.55 -0.05
CA ALA A 110 6.02 8.75 -0.20
C ALA A 110 5.44 9.73 -1.22
N TRP A 111 4.93 9.25 -2.36
CA TRP A 111 4.28 10.12 -3.35
C TRP A 111 2.99 10.74 -2.83
N LEU A 112 2.13 9.94 -2.19
CA LEU A 112 0.88 10.40 -1.60
C LEU A 112 1.15 11.45 -0.53
N ALA A 113 2.11 11.22 0.37
CA ALA A 113 2.46 12.14 1.45
C ALA A 113 3.02 13.49 0.95
N GLN A 114 3.69 13.51 -0.20
CA GLN A 114 4.16 14.75 -0.85
C GLN A 114 3.03 15.56 -1.49
N ASN A 115 1.92 14.90 -1.86
CA ASN A 115 0.79 15.50 -2.55
C ASN A 115 -0.47 15.65 -1.67
N GLU A 116 -0.39 15.24 -0.40
CA GLU A 116 -1.50 15.25 0.56
C GLU A 116 -1.71 16.66 1.15
N PRO A 117 -2.88 17.30 0.93
CA PRO A 117 -3.18 18.61 1.50
C PRO A 117 -3.62 18.57 2.97
N ASP A 118 -4.15 17.45 3.47
CA ASP A 118 -4.56 17.31 4.86
C ASP A 118 -3.35 16.96 5.76
N PRO A 119 -2.96 17.84 6.71
CA PRO A 119 -1.77 17.60 7.54
C PRO A 119 -1.84 16.34 8.41
N TYR A 120 -3.05 15.92 8.82
CA TYR A 120 -3.22 14.73 9.63
C TYR A 120 -3.03 13.47 8.78
N VAL A 121 -3.68 13.39 7.61
CA VAL A 121 -3.48 12.27 6.67
C VAL A 121 -2.03 12.18 6.22
N LYS A 122 -1.41 13.33 5.93
CA LYS A 122 0.00 13.41 5.58
C LYS A 122 0.89 12.83 6.69
N GLN A 123 0.62 13.21 7.93
CA GLN A 123 1.37 12.72 9.09
C GLN A 123 1.20 11.20 9.27
N THR A 124 0.00 10.65 9.02
CA THR A 124 -0.24 9.20 9.04
C THR A 124 0.54 8.47 7.95
N LEU A 125 0.55 9.00 6.72
CA LEU A 125 1.35 8.45 5.61
C LEU A 125 2.85 8.47 5.95
N ASP A 126 3.38 9.58 6.46
CA ASP A 126 4.79 9.68 6.87
C ASP A 126 5.15 8.70 7.99
N PHE A 127 4.20 8.41 8.88
CA PHE A 127 4.41 7.53 10.02
C PHE A 127 4.54 6.06 9.61
N ILE A 128 3.67 5.58 8.71
CA ILE A 128 3.63 4.19 8.22
C ILE A 128 4.70 3.95 7.16
N LEU A 129 5.05 4.96 6.35
CA LEU A 129 6.14 4.88 5.35
C LEU A 129 7.43 4.27 5.90
N LEU A 130 7.78 4.57 7.15
CA LEU A 130 9.00 4.06 7.77
C LEU A 130 8.92 2.58 8.16
N GLU A 131 7.71 2.05 8.28
CA GLU A 131 7.43 0.65 8.61
C GLU A 131 7.60 -0.21 7.36
N ASP A 132 6.91 0.12 6.26
CA ASP A 132 7.07 -0.52 4.94
C ASP A 132 8.52 -0.46 4.45
N PHE A 133 9.19 0.67 4.69
CA PHE A 133 10.59 0.84 4.29
C PHE A 133 11.53 -0.13 5.03
N ASP A 134 11.25 -0.46 6.29
CA ASP A 134 12.02 -1.47 7.01
C ASP A 134 11.68 -2.88 6.51
N HIS A 135 10.43 -3.15 6.17
CA HIS A 135 10.01 -4.44 5.61
C HIS A 135 10.72 -4.77 4.30
N LEU A 136 10.85 -3.78 3.40
CA LEU A 136 11.69 -3.91 2.19
C LEU A 136 13.11 -4.37 2.54
N TYR A 137 13.71 -3.75 3.56
CA TYR A 137 15.04 -4.11 4.06
C TYR A 137 15.08 -5.53 4.65
N ARG A 138 14.07 -5.95 5.43
CA ARG A 138 14.00 -7.31 6.00
C ARG A 138 13.88 -8.38 4.92
N TYR A 139 12.95 -8.20 3.98
CA TYR A 139 12.75 -9.15 2.88
C TYR A 139 13.93 -9.17 1.90
N ALA A 140 14.59 -8.04 1.65
CA ALA A 140 15.78 -8.01 0.82
C ALA A 140 16.93 -8.85 1.42
N ASN A 141 17.10 -8.80 2.75
CA ASN A 141 18.06 -9.65 3.45
C ASN A 141 17.66 -11.13 3.40
N LEU A 142 16.37 -11.45 3.54
CA LEU A 142 15.89 -12.82 3.34
C LEU A 142 16.18 -13.30 1.90
N LEU A 143 15.96 -12.46 0.90
CA LEU A 143 16.15 -12.80 -0.52
C LEU A 143 17.63 -13.06 -0.86
N ASP A 144 18.54 -12.21 -0.37
CA ASP A 144 19.98 -12.41 -0.56
C ASP A 144 20.49 -13.66 0.17
N MET A 145 19.93 -13.96 1.34
CA MET A 145 20.28 -15.16 2.10
C MET A 145 19.78 -16.45 1.43
N ASP A 146 18.50 -16.49 1.07
CA ASP A 146 17.81 -17.71 0.62
C ASP A 146 18.07 -18.03 -0.85
N SER A 147 18.12 -17.00 -1.70
CA SER A 147 18.19 -17.15 -3.16
C SER A 147 19.46 -16.57 -3.76
N ASN A 148 20.30 -15.89 -2.96
CA ASN A 148 21.48 -15.15 -3.45
C ASN A 148 21.13 -14.17 -4.58
N ILE A 149 19.93 -13.60 -4.50
CA ILE A 149 19.42 -12.57 -5.41
C ILE A 149 19.53 -11.23 -4.69
N GLN A 150 20.26 -10.30 -5.28
CA GLN A 150 20.34 -8.93 -4.78
C GLN A 150 19.04 -8.20 -5.14
N ALA A 151 18.29 -7.77 -4.14
CA ALA A 151 17.02 -7.07 -4.34
C ALA A 151 17.15 -5.79 -5.20
N ASN A 152 18.33 -5.14 -5.22
CA ASN A 152 18.60 -4.02 -6.12
C ASN A 152 18.45 -4.36 -7.62
N ASN A 153 18.63 -5.63 -8.00
CA ASN A 153 18.38 -6.07 -9.38
C ASN A 153 16.89 -6.00 -9.76
N LEU A 154 16.00 -6.07 -8.76
CA LEU A 154 14.55 -6.00 -8.95
C LEU A 154 14.03 -4.57 -8.93
N VAL A 155 14.58 -3.72 -8.05
CA VAL A 155 14.12 -2.33 -7.85
C VAL A 155 14.94 -1.26 -8.61
N LYS A 156 16.06 -1.64 -9.26
CA LYS A 156 16.93 -0.79 -10.09
C LYS A 156 17.34 0.55 -9.46
N ASN A 157 17.79 0.55 -8.20
CA ASN A 157 18.11 1.74 -7.39
C ASN A 157 16.96 2.77 -7.27
N TYR A 158 15.73 2.49 -7.70
CA TYR A 158 14.62 3.46 -7.61
C TYR A 158 14.26 3.77 -6.15
N VAL A 159 14.44 2.77 -5.27
CA VAL A 159 14.28 2.87 -3.82
C VAL A 159 15.57 2.43 -3.13
N GLU A 160 15.91 3.03 -1.98
CA GLU A 160 16.99 2.56 -1.13
C GLU A 160 16.57 1.29 -0.35
N ILE A 161 17.52 0.45 0.00
CA ILE A 161 17.30 -0.72 0.86
C ILE A 161 18.20 -0.56 2.07
N ILE A 162 17.69 0.11 3.09
CA ILE A 162 18.38 0.36 4.36
C ILE A 162 17.35 0.23 5.50
N PRO A 163 17.79 0.02 6.76
CA PRO A 163 16.85 -0.09 7.88
C PRO A 163 15.90 1.10 7.98
N GLY A 164 14.62 0.84 8.22
CA GLY A 164 13.60 1.87 8.47
C GLY A 164 13.40 2.11 9.96
N ARG A 165 12.15 2.35 10.39
CA ARG A 165 11.80 2.10 11.79
C ARG A 165 11.94 0.59 12.01
N PRO A 166 12.67 0.11 13.04
CA PRO A 166 12.84 -1.33 13.20
C PRO A 166 11.50 -2.05 13.38
N THR A 167 11.26 -3.13 12.62
CA THR A 167 9.98 -3.88 12.61
C THR A 167 9.47 -4.24 14.00
N ILE A 168 10.36 -4.60 14.93
CA ILE A 168 9.98 -4.88 16.33
C ILE A 168 9.25 -3.72 17.01
N ALA A 169 9.51 -2.48 16.62
CA ALA A 169 8.89 -1.28 17.19
C ALA A 169 7.48 -1.01 16.62
N HIS A 170 7.09 -1.67 15.53
CA HIS A 170 5.80 -1.45 14.86
C HIS A 170 4.65 -1.99 15.72
N HIS A 171 4.87 -3.17 16.33
CA HIS A 171 3.89 -3.89 17.13
C HIS A 171 3.30 -3.00 18.23
N ARG A 172 2.06 -2.54 18.04
CA ARG A 172 1.37 -1.62 18.93
C ARG A 172 0.03 -2.20 19.39
N HIS A 173 -0.47 -1.68 20.51
CA HIS A 173 -1.76 -2.12 21.00
C HIS A 173 -2.84 -1.71 19.97
N PRO A 174 -3.80 -2.58 19.59
CA PRO A 174 -4.75 -2.28 18.51
C PRO A 174 -5.56 -0.97 18.65
N TYR A 175 -5.79 -0.52 19.89
CA TYR A 175 -6.43 0.78 20.15
C TYR A 175 -5.60 1.99 19.74
N ASP A 176 -4.29 1.83 19.62
CA ASP A 176 -3.36 2.88 19.19
C ASP A 176 -3.21 2.87 17.65
N THR A 177 -3.86 1.94 16.95
CA THR A 177 -3.84 1.82 15.48
C THR A 177 -4.97 2.61 14.81
N VAL A 178 -6.05 2.93 15.54
CA VAL A 178 -7.23 3.59 14.96
C VAL A 178 -6.99 5.09 14.81
N SER A 179 -7.07 5.60 13.58
CA SER A 179 -6.99 7.02 13.23
C SER A 179 -8.35 7.73 13.38
N ARG A 180 -8.32 9.07 13.44
CA ARG A 180 -9.52 9.88 13.22
C ARG A 180 -9.97 9.78 11.76
N TYR A 181 -11.27 9.61 11.53
CA TYR A 181 -11.82 9.71 10.18
C TYR A 181 -11.76 11.15 9.66
N VAL A 182 -11.69 11.30 8.33
CA VAL A 182 -11.70 12.58 7.64
C VAL A 182 -13.12 12.98 7.25
N ASP A 183 -13.47 14.26 7.37
CA ASP A 183 -14.79 14.77 6.94
C ASP A 183 -14.83 14.93 5.40
N PHE A 184 -15.34 13.92 4.69
CA PHE A 184 -15.32 13.88 3.22
C PHE A 184 -16.19 14.97 2.56
N LYS A 185 -17.06 15.64 3.31
CA LYS A 185 -17.81 16.81 2.81
C LYS A 185 -16.94 18.07 2.68
N LYS A 186 -15.80 18.10 3.39
CA LYS A 186 -14.87 19.24 3.41
C LYS A 186 -13.49 18.89 2.84
N ALA A 187 -13.16 17.61 2.80
CA ALA A 187 -11.87 17.13 2.32
C ALA A 187 -11.65 17.47 0.84
N ASP A 188 -10.40 17.76 0.51
CA ASP A 188 -9.93 17.86 -0.87
C ASP A 188 -10.07 16.50 -1.57
N ILE A 189 -10.35 16.50 -2.88
CA ILE A 189 -10.46 15.26 -3.66
C ILE A 189 -9.17 14.43 -3.61
N ARG A 190 -8.01 15.09 -3.51
CA ARG A 190 -6.71 14.42 -3.34
C ARG A 190 -6.66 13.60 -2.06
N THR A 191 -7.14 14.14 -0.95
CA THR A 191 -7.19 13.42 0.32
C THR A 191 -8.08 12.18 0.23
N LYS A 192 -9.25 12.29 -0.43
CA LYS A 192 -10.14 11.14 -0.63
C LYS A 192 -9.49 10.05 -1.46
N LEU A 193 -8.89 10.43 -2.59
CA LEU A 193 -8.16 9.53 -3.48
C LEU A 193 -7.00 8.86 -2.71
N ASN A 194 -6.17 9.65 -2.03
CA ASN A 194 -5.01 9.14 -1.30
C ASN A 194 -5.42 8.08 -0.27
N ILE A 195 -6.48 8.33 0.50
CA ILE A 195 -7.00 7.38 1.50
C ILE A 195 -7.49 6.09 0.82
N PHE A 196 -8.27 6.18 -0.26
CA PHE A 196 -8.79 5.00 -0.96
C PHE A 196 -7.66 4.18 -1.59
N ILE A 197 -6.72 4.85 -2.25
CA ILE A 197 -5.57 4.25 -2.93
C ILE A 197 -4.69 3.49 -1.93
N ILE A 198 -4.26 4.15 -0.85
CA ILE A 198 -3.35 3.53 0.11
C ILE A 198 -4.02 2.39 0.86
N THR A 199 -5.28 2.55 1.26
CA THR A 199 -6.03 1.49 1.96
C THR A 199 -6.13 0.23 1.10
N ALA A 200 -6.46 0.37 -0.19
CA ALA A 200 -6.54 -0.74 -1.12
C ALA A 200 -5.17 -1.39 -1.39
N GLY A 201 -4.10 -0.58 -1.49
CA GLY A 201 -2.73 -1.06 -1.61
C GLY A 201 -2.33 -1.97 -0.45
N GLU A 202 -2.47 -1.47 0.79
CA GLU A 202 -2.12 -2.23 2.00
C GLU A 202 -3.00 -3.46 2.20
N GLN A 203 -4.31 -3.34 1.91
CA GLN A 203 -5.24 -4.48 1.97
C GLN A 203 -4.74 -5.62 1.08
N GLN A 204 -4.20 -5.31 -0.09
CA GLN A 204 -3.69 -6.31 -1.02
C GLN A 204 -2.31 -6.86 -0.60
N THR A 205 -1.42 -6.04 -0.03
CA THR A 205 -0.17 -6.51 0.60
C THR A 205 -0.47 -7.54 1.68
N MET A 206 -1.36 -7.20 2.62
CA MET A 206 -1.82 -8.10 3.69
C MET A 206 -2.44 -9.38 3.12
N ASN A 207 -3.32 -9.28 2.13
CA ASN A 207 -3.94 -10.43 1.48
C ASN A 207 -2.90 -11.34 0.83
N PHE A 208 -1.90 -10.78 0.17
CA PHE A 208 -0.81 -11.55 -0.43
C PHE A 208 -0.03 -12.32 0.64
N TYR A 209 0.42 -11.66 1.71
CA TYR A 209 1.18 -12.32 2.79
C TYR A 209 0.38 -13.40 3.51
N ASN A 210 -0.91 -13.18 3.74
CA ASN A 210 -1.80 -14.20 4.34
C ASN A 210 -1.94 -15.47 3.48
N ASN A 211 -1.80 -15.37 2.16
CA ASN A 211 -1.95 -16.51 1.24
C ASN A 211 -0.62 -17.19 0.88
N ILE A 212 0.48 -16.43 0.84
CA ILE A 212 1.79 -16.98 0.44
C ILE A 212 2.69 -17.31 1.64
N GLY A 213 2.58 -16.55 2.74
CA GLY A 213 3.52 -16.61 3.86
C GLY A 213 3.55 -17.96 4.55
N ASN A 214 2.39 -18.59 4.74
CA ASN A 214 2.29 -19.93 5.35
C ASN A 214 2.89 -21.05 4.48
N THR A 215 3.05 -20.81 3.17
CA THR A 215 3.61 -21.76 2.18
C THR A 215 5.09 -21.54 1.87
N TYR A 216 5.73 -20.54 2.48
CA TYR A 216 7.14 -20.29 2.26
C TYR A 216 7.99 -21.52 2.62
N TYR A 217 9.07 -21.77 1.87
CA TYR A 217 9.71 -23.09 1.87
C TYR A 217 10.52 -23.42 3.13
N ASN A 218 10.84 -22.43 3.97
CA ASN A 218 11.56 -22.59 5.22
C ASN A 218 10.86 -21.86 6.38
N ASP A 219 11.11 -22.29 7.62
CA ASP A 219 10.42 -21.77 8.80
C ASP A 219 10.72 -20.30 9.10
N LEU A 220 11.95 -19.83 8.84
CA LEU A 220 12.30 -18.45 9.13
C LEU A 220 11.53 -17.48 8.24
N GLY A 221 11.43 -17.76 6.94
CA GLY A 221 10.63 -16.94 6.04
C GLY A 221 9.15 -17.03 6.38
N ARG A 222 8.62 -18.23 6.75
CA ARG A 222 7.23 -18.35 7.25
C ARG A 222 6.99 -17.48 8.48
N GLN A 223 7.94 -17.42 9.41
CA GLN A 223 7.88 -16.58 10.60
C GLN A 223 7.97 -15.09 10.26
N LEU A 224 8.82 -14.70 9.29
CA LEU A 224 8.90 -13.31 8.82
C LEU A 224 7.59 -12.85 8.21
N TYR A 225 6.99 -13.64 7.29
CA TYR A 225 5.68 -13.32 6.75
C TYR A 225 4.59 -13.30 7.81
N LEU A 226 4.63 -14.19 8.80
CA LEU A 226 3.66 -14.18 9.90
C LEU A 226 3.74 -12.87 10.70
N GLU A 227 4.95 -12.42 11.03
CA GLU A 227 5.19 -11.17 11.77
C GLU A 227 4.74 -9.96 10.96
N ILE A 228 5.24 -9.82 9.74
CA ILE A 228 4.95 -8.65 8.91
C ILE A 228 3.47 -8.62 8.48
N ALA A 229 2.84 -9.77 8.19
CA ALA A 229 1.40 -9.81 7.90
C ALA A 229 0.52 -9.30 9.06
N LEU A 230 0.97 -9.41 10.31
CA LEU A 230 0.28 -8.79 11.44
C LEU A 230 0.44 -7.27 11.43
N VAL A 231 1.62 -6.77 11.04
CA VAL A 231 1.85 -5.32 10.86
C VAL A 231 1.02 -4.78 9.69
N GLU A 232 0.89 -5.53 8.58
CA GLU A 232 0.04 -5.09 7.47
C GLU A 232 -1.44 -4.97 7.86
N GLU A 233 -1.92 -5.79 8.79
CA GLU A 233 -3.27 -5.60 9.36
C GLU A 233 -3.36 -4.29 10.13
N GLU A 234 -2.31 -3.91 10.87
CA GLU A 234 -2.25 -2.61 11.54
C GLU A 234 -2.29 -1.47 10.51
N HIS A 235 -1.56 -1.57 9.40
CA HIS A 235 -1.58 -0.57 8.32
C HIS A 235 -2.98 -0.41 7.72
N VAL A 236 -3.64 -1.52 7.38
CA VAL A 236 -5.01 -1.53 6.85
C VAL A 236 -5.99 -0.88 7.83
N THR A 237 -5.91 -1.21 9.11
CA THR A 237 -6.76 -0.59 10.14
C THR A 237 -6.48 0.92 10.27
N GLN A 238 -5.21 1.32 10.22
CA GLN A 238 -4.83 2.72 10.41
C GLN A 238 -5.19 3.62 9.22
N TYR A 239 -5.01 3.15 7.99
CA TYR A 239 -5.45 3.88 6.80
C TYR A 239 -6.96 3.81 6.59
N GLY A 240 -7.56 2.63 6.77
CA GLY A 240 -9.00 2.44 6.60
C GLY A 240 -9.83 3.26 7.59
N SER A 241 -9.31 3.53 8.79
CA SER A 241 -9.97 4.41 9.76
C SER A 241 -9.97 5.90 9.37
N LEU A 242 -9.19 6.31 8.36
CA LEU A 242 -9.28 7.66 7.78
C LEU A 242 -10.52 7.86 6.90
N ILE A 243 -11.09 6.77 6.36
CA ILE A 243 -12.30 6.81 5.52
C ILE A 243 -13.47 7.36 6.34
N ASP A 244 -14.25 8.27 5.75
CA ASP A 244 -15.43 8.83 6.41
C ASP A 244 -16.52 7.75 6.61
N PRO A 245 -16.82 7.33 7.85
CA PRO A 245 -17.79 6.26 8.12
C PRO A 245 -19.24 6.69 7.84
N ARG A 246 -19.47 7.94 7.42
CA ARG A 246 -20.80 8.49 7.11
C ARG A 246 -21.14 8.42 5.63
N LEU A 247 -20.21 7.98 4.77
CA LEU A 247 -20.51 7.76 3.35
C LEU A 247 -21.63 6.74 3.20
N THR A 248 -22.54 7.02 2.27
CA THR A 248 -23.50 6.00 1.86
C THR A 248 -22.84 5.00 0.92
N TRP A 249 -23.46 3.82 0.76
CA TRP A 249 -22.96 2.82 -0.17
C TRP A 249 -22.86 3.32 -1.62
N PHE A 250 -23.78 4.20 -2.07
CA PHE A 250 -23.72 4.75 -3.42
C PHE A 250 -22.66 5.86 -3.55
N GLU A 251 -22.43 6.66 -2.50
CA GLU A 251 -21.31 7.62 -2.48
C GLU A 251 -19.96 6.89 -2.49
N SER A 252 -19.83 5.82 -1.69
CA SER A 252 -18.63 4.96 -1.69
C SER A 252 -18.42 4.31 -3.05
N LEU A 253 -19.47 3.73 -3.67
CA LEU A 253 -19.37 3.16 -5.02
C LEU A 253 -18.81 4.17 -6.00
N LEU A 254 -19.40 5.37 -6.08
CA LEU A 254 -18.93 6.43 -6.96
C LEU A 254 -17.46 6.80 -6.72
N LEU A 255 -17.01 6.83 -5.47
CA LEU A 255 -15.61 7.14 -5.12
C LEU A 255 -14.64 6.01 -5.48
N HIS A 256 -15.05 4.74 -5.39
CA HIS A 256 -14.25 3.61 -5.90
C HIS A 256 -14.05 3.75 -7.42
N GLU A 257 -15.13 3.84 -8.19
CA GLU A 257 -15.05 3.96 -9.66
C GLU A 257 -14.26 5.22 -10.11
N TYR A 258 -14.39 6.33 -9.36
CA TYR A 258 -13.63 7.54 -9.65
C TYR A 258 -12.13 7.36 -9.37
N THR A 259 -11.78 6.63 -8.30
CA THR A 259 -10.40 6.28 -7.97
C THR A 259 -9.79 5.39 -9.05
N GLU A 260 -10.56 4.43 -9.56
CA GLU A 260 -10.15 3.52 -10.62
C GLU A 260 -9.88 4.27 -11.92
N CYS A 261 -10.83 5.10 -12.36
CA CYS A 261 -10.65 6.01 -13.49
C CYS A 261 -9.37 6.87 -13.33
N TYR A 262 -9.15 7.45 -12.14
CA TYR A 262 -7.99 8.29 -11.86
C TYR A 262 -6.66 7.53 -12.01
N LEU A 263 -6.58 6.31 -11.48
CA LEU A 263 -5.36 5.51 -11.53
C LEU A 263 -5.08 4.96 -12.92
N TYR A 264 -6.08 4.41 -13.61
CA TYR A 264 -5.91 3.92 -14.98
C TYR A 264 -5.44 5.03 -15.90
N TYR A 265 -6.00 6.23 -15.78
CA TYR A 265 -5.54 7.39 -16.54
C TYR A 265 -4.12 7.81 -16.14
N SER A 266 -3.82 7.90 -14.84
CA SER A 266 -2.48 8.25 -14.35
C SER A 266 -1.40 7.27 -14.85
N PHE A 267 -1.72 5.98 -14.91
CA PHE A 267 -0.81 4.93 -15.35
C PHE A 267 -0.74 4.84 -16.87
N TYR A 268 -1.83 5.06 -17.59
CA TYR A 268 -1.77 5.21 -19.04
C TYR A 268 -0.81 6.33 -19.45
N GLU A 269 -0.90 7.50 -18.81
CA GLU A 269 -0.05 8.67 -19.15
C GLU A 269 1.44 8.40 -18.89
N SER A 270 1.78 7.62 -17.86
CA SER A 270 3.17 7.41 -17.42
C SER A 270 3.77 6.04 -17.76
N GLU A 271 3.01 5.08 -18.29
CA GLU A 271 3.50 3.75 -18.64
C GLU A 271 4.45 3.77 -19.84
N VAL A 272 5.55 3.03 -19.70
CA VAL A 272 6.63 2.93 -20.69
C VAL A 272 6.57 1.62 -21.46
N ASP A 273 5.99 0.56 -20.90
CA ASP A 273 5.78 -0.70 -21.61
C ASP A 273 4.55 -0.59 -22.53
N PRO A 274 4.70 -0.69 -23.86
CA PRO A 274 3.59 -0.48 -24.78
C PRO A 274 2.50 -1.56 -24.70
N ASN A 275 2.84 -2.77 -24.25
CA ASN A 275 1.86 -3.84 -24.06
C ASN A 275 1.05 -3.62 -22.78
N VAL A 276 1.68 -3.14 -21.70
CA VAL A 276 0.97 -2.81 -20.46
C VAL A 276 0.16 -1.52 -20.60
N LYS A 277 0.68 -0.53 -21.34
CA LYS A 277 -0.01 0.75 -21.59
C LYS A 277 -1.35 0.57 -22.29
N SER A 278 -1.44 -0.35 -23.26
CA SER A 278 -2.71 -0.64 -23.95
C SER A 278 -3.74 -1.32 -23.06
N ILE A 279 -3.29 -2.04 -22.02
CA ILE A 279 -4.18 -2.62 -21.00
C ILE A 279 -4.74 -1.50 -20.10
N TRP A 280 -3.92 -0.52 -19.71
CA TRP A 280 -4.40 0.65 -18.97
C TRP A 280 -5.45 1.44 -19.76
N GLU A 281 -5.23 1.64 -21.06
CA GLU A 281 -6.21 2.30 -21.94
C GLU A 281 -7.53 1.52 -22.05
N MET A 282 -7.45 0.20 -22.24
CA MET A 282 -8.62 -0.66 -22.33
C MET A 282 -9.46 -0.62 -21.05
N HIS A 283 -8.82 -0.64 -19.89
CA HIS A 283 -9.51 -0.68 -18.62
C HIS A 283 -10.01 0.71 -18.19
N LEU A 284 -9.31 1.80 -18.55
CA LEU A 284 -9.87 3.14 -18.40
C LEU A 284 -11.22 3.30 -19.10
N ASP A 285 -11.37 2.77 -20.32
CA ASP A 285 -12.65 2.80 -21.03
C ASP A 285 -13.77 2.07 -20.26
N ALA A 286 -13.44 0.95 -19.60
CA ALA A 286 -14.38 0.17 -18.79
C ALA A 286 -14.78 0.95 -17.53
N GLU A 287 -13.81 1.54 -16.83
CA GLU A 287 -14.03 2.32 -15.63
C GLU A 287 -14.88 3.57 -15.87
N ILE A 288 -14.70 4.23 -17.02
CA ILE A 288 -15.59 5.35 -17.39
C ILE A 288 -17.05 4.86 -17.49
N ALA A 289 -17.29 3.67 -18.03
CA ALA A 289 -18.64 3.12 -18.07
C ALA A 289 -19.19 2.78 -16.67
N HIS A 290 -18.35 2.21 -15.79
CA HIS A 290 -18.73 1.93 -14.41
C HIS A 290 -19.01 3.21 -13.61
N LEU A 291 -18.17 4.23 -13.73
CA LEU A 291 -18.35 5.53 -13.08
C LEU A 291 -19.68 6.19 -13.45
N HIS A 292 -20.03 6.18 -14.74
CA HIS A 292 -21.31 6.72 -15.20
C HIS A 292 -22.49 5.91 -14.65
N LYS A 293 -22.35 4.59 -14.52
CA LYS A 293 -23.38 3.75 -13.89
C LYS A 293 -23.50 4.00 -12.39
N ALA A 294 -22.38 4.20 -11.68
CA ALA A 294 -22.40 4.57 -10.26
C ALA A 294 -23.08 5.94 -10.05
N ALA A 295 -22.82 6.91 -10.93
CA ALA A 295 -23.48 8.20 -10.91
C ALA A 295 -25.00 8.10 -11.16
N GLU A 296 -25.43 7.26 -12.12
CA GLU A 296 -26.85 6.96 -12.36
C GLU A 296 -27.52 6.37 -11.12
N LEU A 297 -26.86 5.39 -10.47
CA LEU A 297 -27.36 4.72 -9.28
C LEU A 297 -27.49 5.69 -8.09
N LEU A 298 -26.47 6.53 -7.88
CA LEU A 298 -26.51 7.58 -6.86
C LEU A 298 -27.69 8.54 -7.07
N GLN A 299 -27.88 9.02 -8.30
CA GLN A 299 -28.99 9.92 -8.64
C GLN A 299 -30.34 9.23 -8.47
N LYS A 300 -30.46 7.97 -8.86
CA LYS A 300 -31.71 7.20 -8.78
C LYS A 300 -32.12 6.91 -7.33
N HIS A 301 -31.18 6.51 -6.49
CA HIS A 301 -31.48 6.01 -5.14
C HIS A 301 -31.39 7.08 -4.05
N GLU A 302 -30.56 8.11 -4.24
CA GLU A 302 -30.35 9.16 -3.24
C GLU A 302 -30.73 10.56 -3.73
N ASN A 303 -31.11 10.70 -5.01
CA ASN A 303 -31.40 11.99 -5.63
C ASN A 303 -30.23 13.00 -5.49
N LYS A 304 -29.00 12.48 -5.49
CA LYS A 304 -27.76 13.26 -5.44
C LYS A 304 -27.06 13.23 -6.80
N SER A 305 -26.51 14.37 -7.18
CA SER A 305 -25.59 14.44 -8.32
C SER A 305 -24.20 13.93 -7.91
N TRP A 306 -23.48 13.29 -8.84
CA TRP A 306 -22.07 12.95 -8.63
C TRP A 306 -21.23 14.18 -8.24
N TYR A 307 -21.61 15.37 -8.72
CA TYR A 307 -20.91 16.63 -8.42
C TYR A 307 -20.93 16.98 -6.92
N GLU A 308 -21.89 16.47 -6.16
CA GLU A 308 -21.95 16.66 -4.70
C GLU A 308 -20.90 15.82 -3.96
N VAL A 309 -20.41 14.73 -4.57
CA VAL A 309 -19.43 13.81 -3.98
C VAL A 309 -18.02 14.12 -4.49
N THR A 310 -17.89 14.38 -5.79
CA THR A 310 -16.65 14.73 -6.50
C THR A 310 -16.78 16.09 -7.21
N PRO A 311 -16.79 17.21 -6.46
CA PRO A 311 -16.93 18.54 -7.05
C PRO A 311 -15.88 18.81 -8.14
N GLY A 312 -16.34 19.32 -9.29
CA GLY A 312 -15.51 19.58 -10.47
C GLY A 312 -15.38 18.37 -11.40
N GLY A 313 -15.16 17.18 -10.85
CA GLY A 313 -15.00 15.93 -11.60
C GLY A 313 -13.68 15.78 -12.33
N GLN A 314 -12.88 16.84 -12.48
CA GLN A 314 -11.55 16.74 -13.09
C GLN A 314 -10.58 16.02 -12.16
N PHE A 315 -9.70 15.20 -12.74
CA PHE A 315 -8.60 14.62 -11.99
C PHE A 315 -7.66 15.70 -11.44
N PRO A 316 -7.15 15.52 -10.20
CA PRO A 316 -6.05 16.33 -9.69
C PRO A 316 -4.74 15.97 -10.40
N ASN A 317 -3.60 16.43 -9.85
CA ASN A 317 -2.28 15.98 -10.31
C ASN A 317 -2.23 14.44 -10.34
N LEU A 318 -1.83 13.88 -11.48
CA LEU A 318 -1.83 12.44 -11.71
C LEU A 318 -0.79 11.71 -10.87
N LEU A 319 -1.11 10.49 -10.46
CA LEU A 319 -0.20 9.64 -9.71
C LEU A 319 0.96 9.19 -10.59
N MET A 320 2.18 9.45 -10.14
CA MET A 320 3.39 9.05 -10.87
C MET A 320 4.43 8.49 -9.92
N PHE A 321 4.82 7.24 -10.14
CA PHE A 321 6.02 6.70 -9.51
C PHE A 321 7.25 7.43 -10.03
N HIS A 322 8.08 7.91 -9.10
CA HIS A 322 9.33 8.60 -9.36
C HIS A 322 10.25 8.46 -8.14
N ASP A 323 11.50 8.86 -8.29
CA ASP A 323 12.47 8.85 -7.19
C ASP A 323 11.95 9.64 -5.97
N THR A 324 11.71 8.94 -4.86
CA THR A 324 11.27 9.53 -3.59
C THR A 324 12.35 9.50 -2.51
N ARG A 325 13.58 9.06 -2.82
CA ARG A 325 14.60 8.72 -1.82
C ARG A 325 14.95 9.90 -0.90
N GLU A 326 15.07 11.11 -1.43
CA GLU A 326 15.32 12.31 -0.60
C GLU A 326 14.20 12.56 0.42
N TYR A 327 12.96 12.32 0.01
CA TYR A 327 11.79 12.47 0.87
C TYR A 327 11.78 11.41 1.98
N VAL A 328 11.95 10.13 1.64
CA VAL A 328 12.01 9.02 2.60
C VAL A 328 13.11 9.26 3.64
N ARG A 329 14.30 9.67 3.20
CA ARG A 329 15.42 10.00 4.10
C ARG A 329 15.11 11.15 5.05
N LYS A 330 14.38 12.17 4.59
CA LYS A 330 13.91 13.26 5.44
C LYS A 330 12.94 12.74 6.50
N VAL A 331 11.95 11.94 6.11
CA VAL A 331 10.98 11.34 7.05
C VAL A 331 11.70 10.46 8.08
N LEU A 332 12.64 9.61 7.65
CA LEU A 332 13.47 8.79 8.55
C LEU A 332 14.19 9.64 9.61
N SER A 333 14.80 10.75 9.20
CA SER A 333 15.53 11.64 10.12
C SER A 333 14.63 12.34 11.15
N GLN A 334 13.32 12.42 10.89
CA GLN A 334 12.36 13.17 11.69
C GLN A 334 11.45 12.28 12.53
N MET A 335 11.13 11.06 12.07
CA MET A 335 10.00 10.28 12.58
C MET A 335 10.34 8.86 13.04
N VAL A 336 11.61 8.44 13.00
CA VAL A 336 12.02 7.08 13.40
C VAL A 336 11.68 6.72 14.86
N GLU A 337 11.67 7.71 15.76
CA GLU A 337 11.32 7.53 17.19
C GLU A 337 9.85 7.86 17.51
N ILE A 338 9.03 8.14 16.50
CA ILE A 338 7.60 8.41 16.67
C ILE A 338 6.84 7.08 16.74
N THR A 339 5.84 7.02 17.60
CA THR A 339 4.87 5.93 17.73
C THR A 339 3.46 6.50 17.89
N ALA A 340 2.44 5.66 17.76
CA ALA A 340 1.06 6.06 17.94
C ALA A 340 0.65 6.06 19.43
N ASP A 341 -0.15 7.06 19.80
CA ASP A 341 -0.82 7.20 21.09
C ASP A 341 -2.28 7.55 20.80
N LYS A 342 -3.12 6.50 20.73
CA LYS A 342 -4.48 6.60 20.19
C LYS A 342 -4.46 7.21 18.79
N GLU A 343 -5.27 8.25 18.56
CA GLU A 343 -5.38 8.88 17.25
C GLU A 343 -4.25 9.87 16.94
N ASP A 344 -3.33 10.11 17.87
CA ASP A 344 -2.21 11.05 17.73
C ASP A 344 -0.86 10.33 17.66
N LEU A 345 0.15 11.05 17.17
CA LEU A 345 1.52 10.56 17.14
C LEU A 345 2.37 11.25 18.21
N ARG A 346 3.22 10.48 18.89
CA ARG A 346 4.14 10.98 19.91
C ARG A 346 5.52 10.36 19.77
N ASN A 347 6.53 11.09 20.24
CA ASN A 347 7.85 10.50 20.39
C ASN A 347 7.83 9.48 21.55
N VAL A 348 8.40 8.30 21.33
CA VAL A 348 8.48 7.21 22.32
C VAL A 348 9.11 7.67 23.65
N ASN A 349 10.01 8.65 23.59
CA ASN A 349 10.69 9.22 24.76
C ASN A 349 9.75 10.06 25.66
N ASP A 350 8.63 10.54 25.12
CA ASP A 350 7.67 11.40 25.81
C ASP A 350 6.45 10.63 26.37
N LEU A 351 6.32 9.34 26.04
CA LEU A 351 5.28 8.47 26.59
C LEU A 351 5.49 8.23 28.09
N PRO A 352 4.44 8.04 28.92
CA PRO A 352 4.62 7.60 30.30
C PRO A 352 5.17 6.17 30.37
N ASP A 353 5.94 5.81 31.40
CA ASP A 353 6.50 4.45 31.53
C ASP A 353 5.41 3.37 31.62
N SER A 354 4.21 3.75 32.06
CA SER A 354 3.03 2.90 32.13
C SER A 354 2.20 2.88 30.83
N HIS A 355 2.69 3.44 29.73
CA HIS A 355 1.97 3.49 28.46
C HIS A 355 1.71 2.07 27.90
N THR A 356 0.57 1.88 27.24
CA THR A 356 0.15 0.60 26.63
C THR A 356 1.16 0.08 25.62
N PHE A 357 1.82 0.99 24.90
CA PHE A 357 2.91 0.67 23.97
C PHE A 357 4.01 -0.20 24.64
N PHE A 358 4.56 0.22 25.78
CA PHE A 358 5.64 -0.53 26.44
C PHE A 358 5.16 -1.88 26.98
N TRP A 359 3.92 -1.95 27.47
CA TRP A 359 3.32 -3.21 27.88
C TRP A 359 3.17 -4.17 26.70
N PHE A 360 2.64 -3.69 25.57
CA PHE A 360 2.40 -4.50 24.38
C PHE A 360 3.72 -4.98 23.77
N GLN A 361 4.70 -4.08 23.65
CA GLN A 361 6.07 -4.37 23.24
C GLN A 361 6.68 -5.48 24.09
N ASN A 362 6.54 -5.44 25.42
CA ASN A 362 7.01 -6.53 26.27
C ASN A 362 6.19 -7.81 26.07
N LYS A 363 4.88 -7.71 25.85
CA LYS A 363 4.00 -8.87 25.66
C LYS A 363 4.41 -9.69 24.44
N VAL A 364 4.63 -9.05 23.30
CA VAL A 364 4.89 -9.73 22.02
C VAL A 364 6.38 -9.88 21.72
N ASN A 365 7.25 -8.98 22.22
CA ASN A 365 8.67 -8.94 21.88
C ASN A 365 9.63 -9.18 23.07
N HIS A 366 9.19 -9.81 24.18
CA HIS A 366 10.07 -10.04 25.35
C HIS A 366 11.30 -10.90 25.00
N ASP A 367 11.16 -11.89 24.12
CA ASP A 367 12.28 -12.67 23.59
C ASP A 367 12.67 -12.16 22.21
N ILE A 368 13.71 -11.33 22.18
CA ILE A 368 14.22 -10.70 20.95
C ILE A 368 14.66 -11.75 19.93
N ASN A 369 15.16 -12.92 20.37
CA ASN A 369 15.62 -13.98 19.48
C ASN A 369 14.47 -14.74 18.79
N SER A 370 13.22 -14.43 19.16
CA SER A 370 12.01 -14.99 18.54
C SER A 370 11.33 -14.00 17.58
N VAL A 371 11.86 -12.78 17.42
CA VAL A 371 11.32 -11.76 16.50
C VAL A 371 11.97 -11.94 15.13
N ALA A 372 11.20 -12.47 14.18
CA ALA A 372 11.71 -13.03 12.92
C ALA A 372 12.39 -11.98 12.03
N SER A 373 11.86 -10.76 11.99
CA SER A 373 12.44 -9.59 11.31
C SER A 373 13.88 -9.30 11.75
N HIS A 374 14.21 -9.51 13.02
CA HIS A 374 15.56 -9.35 13.55
C HIS A 374 16.40 -10.63 13.41
N VAL A 375 15.80 -11.81 13.58
CA VAL A 375 16.49 -13.10 13.37
C VAL A 375 16.97 -13.25 11.93
N VAL A 376 16.22 -12.75 10.94
CA VAL A 376 16.63 -12.72 9.53
C VAL A 376 17.93 -11.93 9.36
N ILE A 377 18.03 -10.74 9.96
CA ILE A 377 19.24 -9.93 9.86
C ILE A 377 20.40 -10.57 10.60
N ASP A 378 20.17 -11.12 11.80
CA ASP A 378 21.21 -11.83 12.56
C ASP A 378 21.77 -13.04 11.79
N LYS A 379 20.90 -13.85 11.17
CA LYS A 379 21.35 -14.98 10.34
C LYS A 379 22.07 -14.52 9.07
N HIS A 380 21.57 -13.48 8.41
CA HIS A 380 22.23 -12.92 7.24
C HIS A 380 23.64 -12.47 7.59
N LYS A 381 23.83 -11.72 8.69
CA LYS A 381 25.16 -11.32 9.21
C LYS A 381 26.06 -12.50 9.54
N ILE A 382 25.54 -13.59 10.11
CA ILE A 382 26.32 -14.80 10.41
C ILE A 382 26.83 -15.44 9.10
N ILE A 383 26.02 -15.46 8.06
CA ILE A 383 26.33 -16.12 6.78
C ILE A 383 27.20 -15.24 5.87
N LYS A 384 26.93 -13.92 5.83
CA LYS A 384 27.49 -12.96 4.86
C LYS A 384 28.45 -11.94 5.50
N GLY A 385 28.50 -11.85 6.83
CA GLY A 385 29.41 -10.99 7.60
C GLY A 385 28.85 -9.61 7.96
N GLU A 386 27.82 -9.15 7.27
CA GLU A 386 27.09 -7.90 7.48
C GLU A 386 25.70 -8.00 6.84
N ASP A 387 24.79 -7.07 7.15
CA ASP A 387 23.48 -6.98 6.49
C ASP A 387 23.59 -6.57 5.00
N TYR A 388 22.59 -6.94 4.21
CA TYR A 388 22.43 -6.47 2.85
C TYR A 388 21.79 -5.08 2.83
N ARG A 389 22.44 -4.14 2.11
CA ARG A 389 21.93 -2.77 1.91
C ARG A 389 22.20 -2.26 0.50
N CYS A 390 21.31 -1.39 0.02
CA CYS A 390 21.51 -0.50 -1.12
C CYS A 390 21.33 0.94 -0.64
N GLU A 391 22.43 1.66 -0.39
CA GLU A 391 22.42 3.03 0.12
C GLU A 391 23.21 3.96 -0.81
N MET A 392 22.66 5.14 -1.09
CA MET A 392 23.32 6.17 -1.91
C MET A 392 24.17 7.13 -1.06
N ALA A 393 23.82 7.27 0.21
CA ALA A 393 24.49 8.15 1.16
C ALA A 393 24.35 7.58 2.57
N PRO A 394 25.27 7.93 3.50
CA PRO A 394 25.25 7.38 4.86
C PRO A 394 23.87 7.49 5.51
N HIS A 395 23.40 6.42 6.15
CA HIS A 395 22.08 6.38 6.81
C HIS A 395 21.77 7.67 7.61
N PRO A 396 20.58 8.30 7.44
CA PRO A 396 20.26 9.58 8.08
C PRO A 396 20.20 9.49 9.61
N VAL A 397 19.82 8.34 10.15
CA VAL A 397 19.81 8.04 11.59
C VAL A 397 21.10 7.33 11.98
N GLU A 398 21.89 7.95 12.86
CA GLU A 398 23.24 7.48 13.21
C GLU A 398 23.25 6.07 13.82
N SER A 399 22.30 5.78 14.71
CA SER A 399 22.20 4.49 15.41
C SER A 399 21.79 3.32 14.51
N LEU A 400 21.47 3.58 13.23
CA LEU A 400 21.13 2.58 12.21
C LEU A 400 22.25 2.41 11.17
N ARG A 401 23.39 3.09 11.30
CA ARG A 401 24.52 3.03 10.34
C ARG A 401 25.34 1.74 10.41
N ASN A 402 25.35 1.06 11.57
CA ASN A 402 26.19 -0.12 11.74
C ASN A 402 25.59 -1.31 10.99
N ARG A 403 26.31 -1.82 9.97
CA ARG A 403 25.89 -2.99 9.18
C ARG A 403 26.08 -4.34 9.88
N LYS A 404 26.80 -4.34 11.00
CA LYS A 404 27.11 -5.56 11.79
C LYS A 404 26.24 -5.70 13.03
N GLU A 405 25.43 -4.70 13.34
CA GLU A 405 24.54 -4.67 14.50
C GLU A 405 23.16 -4.25 14.04
N ASP A 406 22.15 -5.07 14.36
CA ASP A 406 20.77 -4.74 14.07
C ASP A 406 20.18 -4.02 15.29
N ASN A 407 19.67 -2.81 15.10
CA ASN A 407 19.17 -2.00 16.20
C ASN A 407 17.69 -2.30 16.44
N PHE A 408 17.42 -2.96 17.57
CA PHE A 408 16.05 -3.25 18.02
C PHE A 408 15.55 -2.30 19.13
N LEU A 409 16.30 -1.24 19.46
CA LEU A 409 16.02 -0.34 20.59
C LEU A 409 15.39 0.99 20.17
N ILE A 410 15.83 1.57 19.06
CA ILE A 410 15.31 2.85 18.54
C ILE A 410 13.83 2.71 18.17
N GLY A 411 13.02 3.72 18.50
CA GLY A 411 11.56 3.68 18.31
C GLY A 411 10.79 2.74 19.25
N ARG A 412 11.48 1.76 19.86
CA ARG A 412 10.90 0.77 20.78
C ARG A 412 10.99 1.15 22.25
N THR A 413 12.12 1.73 22.65
CA THR A 413 12.44 2.00 24.06
C THR A 413 12.82 3.47 24.25
N LYS A 414 12.58 3.98 25.46
CA LYS A 414 13.07 5.32 25.82
C LYS A 414 14.59 5.36 25.78
N GLN A 415 15.12 6.23 24.94
CA GLN A 415 16.53 6.56 24.92
C GLN A 415 16.87 7.34 26.19
N LYS A 416 17.94 6.93 26.87
CA LYS A 416 18.45 7.69 28.02
C LYS A 416 18.92 9.05 27.48
N LYS A 417 18.18 10.13 27.77
CA LYS A 417 18.72 11.50 27.61
C LYS A 417 20.00 11.55 28.46
N LEU A 418 21.16 11.59 27.81
CA LEU A 418 22.39 11.99 28.46
C LEU A 418 22.14 13.42 28.95
N VAL A 419 21.86 13.56 30.24
CA VAL A 419 21.89 14.86 30.89
C VAL A 419 23.33 15.34 30.73
N SER A 420 23.54 16.32 29.85
CA SER A 420 24.79 17.08 29.85
C SER A 420 24.85 17.79 31.19
N ILE A 421 25.70 17.27 32.07
CA ILE A 421 26.07 17.92 33.33
C ILE A 421 27.06 19.05 33.02
#